data_AF-A0ABD2LMY8-F1
#
_entry.id   AF-A0ABD2LMY8-F1
#
_cell.length_a   1.000
_cell.length_b   1.000
_cell.length_c   1.000
_cell.angle_alpha   90.00
_cell.angle_beta   90.00
_cell.angle_gamma   90.00
#
_symmetry.space_group_name_H-M   'P 1'
#
loop_
_entity.id
_entity.type
_entity.pdbx_description
1 polymer ?
#
loop_
_entity_poly.entity_id
_entity_poly.type
_entity_poly.pdbx_seq_one_letter_code
_entity_poly.pdbx_strand_id
1 'polypeptide(L)'
;MKSCRACRLGKCLLEGMDPTMVEAEQSAELSQFIQSLYKRREFLQQQNEKICNMDTEIKTENDENYTSEERNEVIDLFRTMPHFSMLDPKDQAILLSFVAIPLIYLNARFYSSKTNSPIVKIISNSSFSPLYLYYKNPFYVGDKTIQTLSESLYVKSMELFNKLKLTDEEFLLVRALISSHSAVNGLSDAGRRTLQHLSEHYANLLMHYLRTNYGNIAGVHRYAELVHLAESVFFNAERHREFFTYLAMVTDQGRFHAAIPPIFTPMILHGTLDE
;
A
#
# COMPACT_ATOMS: atom_id res chain seq x y z
N MET A 1 33.65 30.22 24.96
CA MET A 1 32.58 30.61 24.01
C MET A 1 32.37 29.48 23.01
N LYS A 2 31.16 28.88 22.96
CA LYS A 2 30.85 27.81 22.00
C LYS A 2 30.65 28.44 20.61
N SER A 3 31.33 27.92 19.59
CA SER A 3 31.22 28.43 18.21
C SER A 3 29.81 28.21 17.66
N CYS A 4 29.14 29.28 17.24
CA CYS A 4 27.83 29.20 16.59
C CYS A 4 27.94 28.46 15.25
N ARG A 5 27.12 27.41 15.06
CA ARG A 5 27.10 26.61 13.82
C ARG A 5 26.69 27.43 12.60
N ALA A 6 25.75 28.37 12.76
CA ALA A 6 25.32 29.26 11.68
C ALA A 6 26.45 30.20 11.24
N CYS A 7 27.22 30.76 12.20
CA CYS A 7 28.38 31.60 11.88
C CYS A 7 29.49 30.82 11.17
N ARG A 8 29.69 29.55 11.52
CA ARG A 8 30.65 28.67 10.84
C ARG A 8 30.22 28.40 9.39
N LEU A 9 28.95 28.04 9.17
CA LEU A 9 28.41 27.80 7.83
C LEU A 9 28.49 29.07 6.96
N GLY A 10 28.15 30.23 7.52
CA GLY A 10 28.28 31.51 6.82
C GLY A 10 29.71 31.80 6.37
N LYS A 11 30.71 31.51 7.22
CA LYS A 11 32.13 31.66 6.84
C LYS A 11 32.54 30.68 5.73
N CYS A 12 32.10 29.43 5.79
CA CYS A 12 32.39 28.43 4.75
C CYS A 12 31.87 28.84 3.37
N LEU A 13 30.67 29.40 3.29
CA LEU A 13 30.09 29.91 2.04
C LEU A 13 30.83 31.15 1.52
N LEU A 14 31.25 32.05 2.41
CA LEU A 14 32.02 33.25 2.04
C LEU A 14 33.42 32.92 1.50
N GLU A 15 34.04 31.85 1.97
CA GLU A 15 35.34 31.35 1.47
C GLU A 15 35.20 30.50 0.20
N GLY A 16 34.01 30.43 -0.40
CA GLY A 16 33.79 29.81 -1.72
C GLY A 16 33.41 28.33 -1.69
N MET A 17 32.91 27.78 -0.58
CA MET A 17 32.28 26.46 -0.62
C MET A 17 30.99 26.49 -1.44
N ASP A 18 30.96 25.71 -2.51
CA ASP A 18 29.74 25.46 -3.29
C ASP A 18 28.96 24.28 -2.68
N PRO A 19 27.77 24.51 -2.10
CA PRO A 19 26.97 23.45 -1.49
C PRO A 19 26.43 22.43 -2.51
N THR A 20 26.53 22.69 -3.81
CA THR A 20 26.15 21.75 -4.87
C THR A 20 27.23 20.71 -5.18
N MET A 21 28.46 20.92 -4.69
CA MET A 21 29.60 20.00 -4.82
C MET A 21 29.68 18.96 -3.70
N VAL A 22 28.72 18.97 -2.77
CA VAL A 22 28.61 17.94 -1.73
C VAL A 22 28.06 16.67 -2.38
N GLU A 23 28.95 15.72 -2.70
CA GLU A 23 28.54 14.39 -3.13
C GLU A 23 27.80 13.69 -1.98
N ALA A 24 26.52 13.41 -2.18
CA ALA A 24 25.73 12.61 -1.25
C ALA A 24 26.13 11.13 -1.42
N GLU A 25 26.85 10.57 -0.46
CA GLU A 25 27.32 9.16 -0.41
C GLU A 25 26.19 8.09 -0.33
N GLN A 26 24.96 8.34 -0.78
CA GLN A 26 23.78 7.48 -0.51
C GLN A 26 23.13 6.79 -1.72
N SER A 27 23.71 6.87 -2.93
CA SER A 27 23.19 6.09 -4.08
C SER A 27 23.27 4.57 -3.86
N ALA A 28 24.23 4.12 -3.05
CA ALA A 28 24.41 2.72 -2.68
C ALA A 28 23.32 2.21 -1.72
N GLU A 29 22.91 3.03 -0.74
CA GLU A 29 21.92 2.65 0.28
C GLU A 29 20.52 2.48 -0.33
N LEU A 30 20.11 3.42 -1.19
CA LEU A 30 18.86 3.30 -1.94
C LEU A 30 18.86 2.10 -2.89
N SER A 31 19.96 1.91 -3.62
CA SER A 31 20.12 0.75 -4.51
C SER A 31 20.09 -0.56 -3.73
N GLN A 32 20.73 -0.63 -2.56
CA GLN A 32 20.71 -1.79 -1.67
C GLN A 32 19.31 -2.06 -1.12
N PHE A 33 18.58 -1.02 -0.72
CA PHE A 33 17.20 -1.15 -0.25
C PHE A 33 16.28 -1.66 -1.37
N ILE A 34 16.30 -1.02 -2.54
CA ILE A 34 15.52 -1.46 -3.71
C ILE A 34 15.89 -2.90 -4.09
N GLN A 35 17.18 -3.25 -4.14
CA GLN A 35 17.62 -4.62 -4.38
C GLN A 35 17.14 -5.60 -3.30
N SER A 36 17.09 -5.18 -2.03
CA SER A 36 16.58 -6.01 -0.94
C SER A 36 15.08 -6.29 -1.10
N LEU A 37 14.31 -5.32 -1.58
CA LEU A 37 12.89 -5.47 -1.88
C LEU A 37 12.67 -6.41 -3.08
N TYR A 38 13.43 -6.25 -4.16
CA TYR A 38 13.37 -7.14 -5.33
C TYR A 38 13.76 -8.58 -4.98
N LYS A 39 14.89 -8.79 -4.28
CA LYS A 39 15.32 -10.14 -3.85
C LYS A 39 14.30 -10.81 -2.94
N ARG A 40 13.69 -10.06 -2.03
CA ARG A 40 12.64 -10.57 -1.13
C ARG A 40 11.39 -10.98 -1.91
N ARG A 41 10.99 -10.18 -2.92
CA ARG A 41 9.87 -10.49 -3.82
C ARG A 41 10.13 -11.77 -4.62
N GLU A 42 11.29 -11.90 -5.24
CA GLU A 42 11.67 -13.09 -6.02
C GLU A 42 11.70 -14.35 -5.15
N PHE A 43 12.27 -14.26 -3.94
CA PHE A 43 12.29 -15.36 -2.99
C PHE A 43 10.89 -15.85 -2.61
N LEU A 44 9.94 -14.93 -2.38
CA LEU A 44 8.55 -15.28 -2.05
C LEU A 44 7.79 -15.83 -3.26
N GLN A 45 8.04 -15.31 -4.46
CA GLN A 45 7.49 -15.86 -5.71
C GLN A 45 7.92 -17.32 -5.92
N GLN A 46 9.19 -17.64 -5.67
CA GLN A 46 9.72 -19.01 -5.74
C GLN A 46 9.14 -19.94 -4.66
N GLN A 47 8.78 -19.41 -3.48
CA GLN A 47 8.08 -20.19 -2.46
C GLN A 47 6.61 -20.46 -2.83
N ASN A 48 5.92 -19.49 -3.43
CA ASN A 48 4.54 -19.64 -3.87
C ASN A 48 4.40 -20.55 -5.10
N GLU A 49 5.35 -20.52 -6.05
CA GLU A 49 5.37 -21.45 -7.18
C GLU A 49 5.50 -22.92 -6.73
N LYS A 50 6.23 -23.18 -5.63
CA LYS A 50 6.30 -24.52 -5.03
C LYS A 50 4.98 -24.96 -4.38
N ILE A 51 4.14 -24.03 -3.97
CA ILE A 51 2.82 -24.31 -3.38
C ILE A 51 1.77 -24.48 -4.48
N CYS A 52 1.78 -23.66 -5.52
CA CYS A 52 0.87 -23.75 -6.67
C CYS A 52 1.09 -25.02 -7.53
N ASN A 53 2.31 -25.58 -7.57
CA ASN A 53 2.60 -26.80 -8.31
C ASN A 53 2.00 -28.09 -7.68
N MET A 54 1.19 -27.97 -6.63
CA MET A 54 0.44 -29.09 -6.05
C MET A 54 -1.04 -29.14 -6.46
N ASP A 55 -1.60 -28.08 -7.06
CA ASP A 55 -3.02 -28.02 -7.42
C ASP A 55 -3.22 -27.64 -8.90
N THR A 56 -2.86 -28.56 -9.80
CA THR A 56 -3.31 -28.51 -11.20
C THR A 56 -4.50 -29.44 -11.40
N GLU A 57 -5.71 -28.94 -11.18
CA GLU A 57 -6.92 -29.43 -11.84
C GLU A 57 -7.96 -28.30 -11.90
N ILE A 58 -8.37 -27.97 -13.12
CA ILE A 58 -9.33 -26.92 -13.47
C ILE A 58 -10.65 -27.18 -12.73
N LYS A 59 -11.05 -26.27 -11.83
CA LYS A 59 -12.39 -26.22 -11.26
C LYS A 59 -13.01 -24.85 -11.44
N THR A 60 -14.06 -24.83 -12.23
CA THR A 60 -15.05 -23.76 -12.33
C THR A 60 -15.73 -23.55 -10.98
N GLU A 61 -15.89 -22.27 -10.60
CA GLU A 61 -16.86 -21.74 -9.63
C GLU A 61 -16.89 -22.37 -8.24
N ASN A 62 -16.23 -21.72 -7.28
CA ASN A 62 -16.68 -21.64 -5.88
C ASN A 62 -16.10 -20.37 -5.24
N ASP A 63 -16.96 -19.58 -4.58
CA ASP A 63 -16.64 -18.35 -3.84
C ASP A 63 -15.50 -18.55 -2.80
N GLU A 64 -15.25 -19.79 -2.35
CA GLU A 64 -14.25 -20.10 -1.32
C GLU A 64 -12.79 -19.89 -1.76
N ASN A 65 -12.46 -20.01 -3.05
CA ASN A 65 -11.07 -19.86 -3.52
C ASN A 65 -10.60 -18.40 -3.61
N TYR A 66 -11.50 -17.44 -3.83
CA TYR A 66 -11.13 -16.02 -3.93
C TYR A 66 -10.58 -15.48 -2.62
N THR A 67 -11.14 -16.00 -1.53
CA THR A 67 -10.84 -15.57 -0.17
C THR A 67 -9.46 -16.02 0.33
N SER A 68 -8.87 -17.05 -0.29
CA SER A 68 -7.52 -17.55 0.03
C SER A 68 -6.42 -16.82 -0.75
N GLU A 69 -6.70 -16.40 -2.00
CA GLU A 69 -5.75 -15.65 -2.83
C GLU A 69 -5.48 -14.24 -2.30
N GLU A 70 -6.54 -13.48 -1.97
CA GLU A 70 -6.41 -12.15 -1.37
C GLU A 70 -5.72 -12.22 0.00
N ARG A 71 -6.01 -13.27 0.78
CA ARG A 71 -5.32 -13.56 2.05
C ARG A 71 -3.82 -13.76 1.84
N ASN A 72 -3.43 -14.52 0.81
CA ASN A 72 -2.03 -14.77 0.49
C ASN A 72 -1.34 -13.50 -0.02
N GLU A 73 -2.00 -12.69 -0.85
CA GLU A 73 -1.44 -11.41 -1.33
C GLU A 73 -1.18 -10.45 -0.16
N VAL A 74 -2.12 -10.38 0.79
CA VAL A 74 -1.96 -9.62 2.03
C VAL A 74 -0.77 -10.16 2.82
N ILE A 75 -0.74 -11.46 3.12
CA ILE A 75 0.37 -12.08 3.86
C ILE A 75 1.72 -11.83 3.18
N ASP A 76 1.81 -11.93 1.86
CA ASP A 76 3.04 -11.70 1.11
C ASP A 76 3.43 -10.23 1.09
N LEU A 77 2.46 -9.33 1.02
CA LEU A 77 2.69 -7.91 1.15
C LEU A 77 3.26 -7.56 2.54
N PHE A 78 2.84 -8.25 3.61
CA PHE A 78 3.40 -8.09 4.94
C PHE A 78 4.76 -8.78 5.12
N ARG A 79 4.97 -9.96 4.52
CA ARG A 79 6.29 -10.64 4.52
C ARG A 79 7.38 -9.85 3.79
N THR A 80 6.98 -8.99 2.85
CA THR A 80 7.87 -8.07 2.15
C THR A 80 8.13 -6.76 2.89
N MET A 81 7.56 -6.54 4.08
CA MET A 81 7.90 -5.41 4.94
C MET A 81 9.13 -5.77 5.79
N PRO A 82 10.32 -5.20 5.53
CA PRO A 82 11.55 -5.59 6.22
C PRO A 82 11.52 -5.29 7.74
N HIS A 83 10.59 -4.44 8.21
CA HIS A 83 10.55 -3.97 9.60
C HIS A 83 9.36 -4.51 10.40
N PHE A 84 8.50 -5.33 9.79
CA PHE A 84 7.36 -5.90 10.50
C PHE A 84 7.80 -6.74 11.70
N SER A 85 8.90 -7.49 11.53
CA SER A 85 9.52 -8.28 12.61
C SER A 85 10.18 -7.44 13.71
N MET A 86 10.33 -6.13 13.55
CA MET A 86 10.86 -5.23 14.58
C MET A 86 9.79 -4.78 15.59
N LEU A 87 8.51 -5.04 15.30
CA LEU A 87 7.40 -4.73 16.18
C LEU A 87 7.03 -5.96 17.02
N ASP A 88 6.51 -5.73 18.21
CA ASP A 88 5.90 -6.80 19.01
C ASP A 88 4.66 -7.36 18.31
N PRO A 89 4.32 -8.66 18.50
CA PRO A 89 3.19 -9.29 17.81
C PRO A 89 1.84 -8.56 17.96
N LYS A 90 1.63 -7.89 19.09
CA LYS A 90 0.43 -7.06 19.31
C LYS A 90 0.41 -5.83 18.41
N ASP A 91 1.53 -5.11 18.33
CA ASP A 91 1.66 -3.92 17.46
C ASP A 91 1.64 -4.30 15.98
N GLN A 92 2.19 -5.46 15.63
CA GLN A 92 2.08 -6.05 14.29
C GLN A 92 0.60 -6.23 13.89
N ALA A 93 -0.22 -6.82 14.76
CA ALA A 93 -1.64 -7.03 14.49
C ALA A 93 -2.42 -5.71 14.37
N ILE A 94 -2.12 -4.72 15.21
CA ILE A 94 -2.74 -3.39 15.19
C ILE A 94 -2.37 -2.63 13.92
N LEU A 95 -1.09 -2.61 13.56
CA LEU A 95 -0.64 -1.99 12.32
C LEU A 95 -1.32 -2.67 11.12
N LEU A 96 -1.33 -4.00 11.11
CA LEU A 96 -1.91 -4.81 10.04
C LEU A 96 -3.40 -4.49 9.83
N SER A 97 -4.20 -4.42 10.89
CA SER A 97 -5.63 -4.08 10.76
C SER A 97 -5.85 -2.67 10.19
N PHE A 98 -4.91 -1.76 10.44
CA PHE A 98 -4.96 -0.39 9.92
C PHE A 98 -4.52 -0.29 8.46
N VAL A 99 -3.35 -0.84 8.09
CA VAL A 99 -2.73 -0.60 6.77
C VAL A 99 -3.06 -1.66 5.69
N ALA A 100 -3.69 -2.78 6.03
CA ALA A 100 -3.99 -3.85 5.07
C ALA A 100 -4.80 -3.37 3.86
N ILE A 101 -5.98 -2.78 4.08
CA ILE A 101 -6.84 -2.32 2.99
C ILE A 101 -6.18 -1.19 2.17
N PRO A 102 -5.53 -0.19 2.78
CA PRO A 102 -4.70 0.78 2.04
C PRO A 102 -3.68 0.13 1.10
N LEU A 103 -3.00 -0.91 1.55
CA LEU A 103 -1.96 -1.55 0.76
C LEU A 103 -2.52 -2.44 -0.35
N ILE A 104 -3.59 -3.19 -0.09
CA ILE A 104 -4.35 -3.92 -1.12
C ILE A 104 -4.86 -2.92 -2.18
N TYR A 105 -5.39 -1.79 -1.71
CA TYR A 105 -5.92 -0.74 -2.56
C TYR A 105 -4.84 -0.19 -3.50
N LEU A 106 -3.67 0.15 -2.96
CA LEU A 106 -2.52 0.63 -3.72
C LEU A 106 -2.02 -0.40 -4.73
N ASN A 107 -1.82 -1.65 -4.29
CA ASN A 107 -1.34 -2.76 -5.11
C ASN A 107 -2.18 -2.98 -6.36
N ALA A 108 -3.48 -3.22 -6.17
CA ALA A 108 -4.37 -3.59 -7.26
C ALA A 108 -4.40 -2.49 -8.34
N ARG A 109 -4.38 -1.22 -7.93
CA ARG A 109 -4.42 -0.06 -8.84
C ARG A 109 -3.11 0.18 -9.54
N PHE A 110 -1.99 0.05 -8.83
CA PHE A 110 -0.67 0.13 -9.45
C PHE A 110 -0.52 -0.87 -10.60
N TYR A 111 -0.78 -2.14 -10.33
CA TYR A 111 -0.66 -3.20 -11.33
C TYR A 111 -1.69 -3.07 -12.46
N SER A 112 -2.92 -2.64 -12.16
CA SER A 112 -3.91 -2.31 -13.18
C SER A 112 -3.44 -1.19 -14.10
N SER A 113 -2.83 -0.14 -13.54
CA SER A 113 -2.35 1.02 -14.30
C SER A 113 -1.18 0.68 -15.23
N LYS A 114 -0.32 -0.28 -14.86
CA LYS A 114 0.75 -0.81 -15.73
C LYS A 114 0.20 -1.39 -17.04
N THR A 115 -1.02 -1.92 -17.01
CA THR A 115 -1.73 -2.43 -18.19
C THR A 115 -2.63 -1.40 -18.87
N ASN A 116 -2.58 -0.13 -18.46
CA ASN A 116 -3.50 0.95 -18.88
C ASN A 116 -4.97 0.56 -18.72
N SER A 117 -5.29 -0.25 -17.70
CA SER A 117 -6.65 -0.69 -17.47
C SER A 117 -7.51 0.49 -16.98
N PRO A 118 -8.72 0.69 -17.54
CA PRO A 118 -9.66 1.69 -17.02
C PRO A 118 -10.34 1.25 -15.72
N ILE A 119 -10.20 -0.04 -15.37
CA ILE A 119 -10.81 -0.65 -14.19
C ILE A 119 -9.74 -1.37 -13.35
N VAL A 120 -9.99 -1.50 -12.06
CA VAL A 120 -9.16 -2.31 -11.15
C VAL A 120 -9.26 -3.78 -11.54
N LYS A 121 -8.11 -4.41 -11.69
CA LYS A 121 -7.89 -5.84 -11.88
C LYS A 121 -7.05 -6.36 -10.72
N ILE A 122 -7.52 -7.41 -10.08
CA ILE A 122 -6.71 -8.24 -9.19
C ILE A 122 -5.90 -9.14 -10.11
N ILE A 123 -4.58 -8.94 -10.12
CA ILE A 123 -3.67 -9.76 -10.92
C ILE A 123 -3.30 -11.01 -10.10
N SER A 124 -4.26 -11.93 -10.00
CA SER A 124 -3.96 -13.34 -9.72
C SER A 124 -3.84 -14.11 -11.04
N ASN A 125 -3.72 -15.44 -10.98
CA ASN A 125 -3.49 -16.33 -12.12
C ASN A 125 -4.50 -16.16 -13.28
N SER A 126 -5.64 -15.49 -13.07
CA SER A 126 -6.69 -15.29 -14.07
C SER A 126 -7.01 -13.82 -14.44
N SER A 127 -6.36 -12.82 -13.82
CA SER A 127 -6.66 -11.38 -13.98
C SER A 127 -8.17 -11.06 -13.93
N PHE A 128 -8.69 -10.87 -12.72
CA PHE A 128 -10.12 -10.67 -12.46
C PHE A 128 -10.43 -9.24 -12.05
N SER A 129 -11.60 -8.70 -12.42
CA SER A 129 -12.07 -7.41 -11.89
C SER A 129 -13.23 -7.63 -10.91
N PRO A 130 -13.11 -7.20 -9.63
CA PRO A 130 -14.17 -7.29 -8.63
C PRO A 130 -15.48 -6.62 -9.06
N LEU A 131 -15.40 -5.61 -9.94
CA LEU A 131 -16.58 -4.94 -10.50
C LEU A 131 -17.57 -5.92 -11.13
N TYR A 132 -17.10 -7.00 -11.75
CA TYR A 132 -17.98 -8.01 -12.36
C TYR A 132 -18.81 -8.78 -11.34
N LEU A 133 -18.33 -8.94 -10.10
CA LEU A 133 -19.14 -9.55 -9.03
C LEU A 133 -20.41 -8.75 -8.81
N TYR A 134 -20.30 -7.43 -8.71
CA TYR A 134 -21.43 -6.58 -8.37
C TYR A 134 -22.40 -6.34 -9.53
N TYR A 135 -21.91 -6.38 -10.77
CA TYR A 135 -22.74 -6.16 -11.95
C TYR A 135 -23.41 -7.42 -12.51
N LYS A 136 -22.83 -8.61 -12.27
CA LYS A 136 -23.37 -9.87 -12.82
C LYS A 136 -24.04 -10.75 -11.78
N ASN A 137 -23.75 -10.56 -10.49
CA ASN A 137 -24.35 -11.38 -9.45
C ASN A 137 -25.85 -11.05 -9.31
N PRO A 138 -26.76 -12.03 -9.45
CA PRO A 138 -28.20 -11.83 -9.32
C PRO A 138 -28.65 -11.19 -8.01
N PHE A 139 -27.88 -11.30 -6.93
CA PHE A 139 -28.16 -10.67 -5.64
C PHE A 139 -27.97 -9.14 -5.65
N TYR A 140 -27.13 -8.61 -6.53
CA TYR A 140 -26.76 -7.19 -6.57
C TYR A 140 -27.27 -6.46 -7.81
N VAL A 141 -27.69 -7.21 -8.83
CA VAL A 141 -28.24 -6.65 -10.07
C VAL A 141 -29.44 -5.76 -9.76
N GLY A 142 -29.33 -4.48 -10.13
CA GLY A 142 -30.39 -3.47 -9.94
C GLY A 142 -30.24 -2.62 -8.67
N ASP A 143 -29.33 -2.96 -7.75
CA ASP A 143 -29.03 -2.11 -6.59
C ASP A 143 -28.16 -0.91 -7.03
N LYS A 144 -28.78 0.27 -7.11
CA LYS A 144 -28.12 1.51 -7.51
C LYS A 144 -27.04 1.95 -6.54
N THR A 145 -27.18 1.65 -5.25
CA THR A 145 -26.19 2.00 -4.23
C THR A 145 -24.93 1.18 -4.44
N ILE A 146 -25.06 -0.15 -4.59
CA ILE A 146 -23.93 -1.04 -4.86
C ILE A 146 -23.24 -0.68 -6.18
N GLN A 147 -24.02 -0.42 -7.24
CA GLN A 147 -23.46 -0.01 -8.53
C GLN A 147 -22.66 1.29 -8.39
N THR A 148 -23.21 2.30 -7.73
CA THR A 148 -22.53 3.60 -7.53
C THR A 148 -21.26 3.46 -6.71
N LEU A 149 -21.31 2.70 -5.61
CA LEU A 149 -20.16 2.50 -4.72
C LEU A 149 -19.06 1.67 -5.41
N SER A 150 -19.42 0.56 -6.06
CA SER A 150 -18.47 -0.28 -6.79
C SER A 150 -17.85 0.44 -7.99
N GLU A 151 -18.62 1.24 -8.75
CA GLU A 151 -18.09 2.05 -9.84
C GLU A 151 -17.11 3.11 -9.31
N SER A 152 -17.44 3.78 -8.20
CA SER A 152 -16.52 4.72 -7.54
C SER A 152 -15.23 4.03 -7.11
N LEU A 153 -15.31 2.82 -6.56
CA LEU A 153 -14.16 2.09 -6.02
C LEU A 153 -13.28 1.47 -7.09
N TYR A 154 -13.85 0.88 -8.15
CA TYR A 154 -13.08 0.08 -9.12
C TYR A 154 -12.90 0.75 -10.49
N VAL A 155 -13.62 1.84 -10.79
CA VAL A 155 -13.48 2.60 -12.04
C VAL A 155 -12.90 3.98 -11.76
N LYS A 156 -13.63 4.85 -11.06
CA LYS A 156 -13.23 6.26 -10.85
C LYS A 156 -11.90 6.39 -10.13
N SER A 157 -11.61 5.47 -9.20
CA SER A 157 -10.33 5.44 -8.50
C SER A 157 -9.10 5.25 -9.40
N MET A 158 -9.26 4.67 -10.60
CA MET A 158 -8.15 4.44 -11.53
C MET A 158 -7.64 5.72 -12.18
N GLU A 159 -8.44 6.79 -12.23
CA GLU A 159 -8.09 8.05 -12.89
C GLU A 159 -6.78 8.62 -12.33
N LEU A 160 -6.64 8.65 -11.00
CA LEU A 160 -5.43 9.13 -10.33
C LEU A 160 -4.19 8.30 -10.72
N PHE A 161 -4.32 6.98 -10.74
CA PHE A 161 -3.21 6.06 -11.01
C PHE A 161 -2.77 6.09 -12.48
N ASN A 162 -3.74 6.12 -13.40
CA ASN A 162 -3.49 6.21 -14.83
C ASN A 162 -2.88 7.57 -15.22
N LYS A 163 -3.21 8.63 -14.47
CA LYS A 163 -2.58 9.96 -14.61
C LYS A 163 -1.16 9.98 -14.05
N LEU A 164 -0.94 9.47 -12.84
CA LEU A 164 0.34 9.55 -12.15
C LEU A 164 1.43 8.69 -12.79
N LYS A 165 1.07 7.53 -13.39
CA LYS A 165 2.00 6.60 -14.04
C LYS A 165 3.24 6.30 -13.18
N LEU A 166 2.99 5.71 -12.01
CA LEU A 166 4.04 5.40 -11.04
C LEU A 166 5.13 4.49 -11.65
N THR A 167 6.39 4.81 -11.37
CA THR A 167 7.48 3.84 -11.57
C THR A 167 7.43 2.74 -10.49
N ASP A 168 8.18 1.66 -10.70
CA ASP A 168 8.23 0.57 -9.71
C ASP A 168 8.89 1.07 -8.40
N GLU A 169 9.92 1.91 -8.50
CA GLU A 169 10.60 2.50 -7.35
C GLU A 169 9.70 3.48 -6.59
N GLU A 170 8.97 4.36 -7.29
CA GLU A 170 8.00 5.28 -6.68
C GLU A 170 6.93 4.50 -5.91
N PHE A 171 6.39 3.46 -6.54
CA PHE A 171 5.40 2.57 -5.92
C PHE A 171 5.95 1.90 -4.65
N LEU A 172 7.17 1.35 -4.69
CA LEU A 172 7.77 0.69 -3.53
C LEU A 172 7.99 1.65 -2.36
N LEU A 173 8.41 2.89 -2.64
CA LEU A 173 8.63 3.91 -1.63
C LEU A 173 7.31 4.44 -1.04
N VAL A 174 6.28 4.66 -1.86
CA VAL A 174 4.93 5.00 -1.38
C VAL A 174 4.34 3.86 -0.54
N ARG A 175 4.55 2.61 -0.95
CA ARG A 175 4.14 1.43 -0.18
C ARG A 175 4.85 1.39 1.18
N ALA A 176 6.15 1.68 1.21
CA ALA A 176 6.94 1.73 2.44
C ALA A 176 6.45 2.84 3.39
N LEU A 177 6.10 4.02 2.86
CA LEU A 177 5.48 5.12 3.61
C LEU A 177 4.15 4.71 4.25
N ILE A 178 3.25 4.08 3.48
CA ILE A 178 1.97 3.60 4.01
C ILE A 178 2.19 2.51 5.08
N SER A 179 3.13 1.58 4.85
CA SER A 179 3.40 0.51 5.81
C SER A 179 4.05 0.96 7.11
N SER A 180 4.66 2.14 7.13
CA SER A 180 5.35 2.70 8.31
C SER A 180 4.47 3.70 9.09
N HIS A 181 3.16 3.69 8.88
CA HIS A 181 2.25 4.64 9.52
C HIS A 181 2.27 4.49 11.05
N SER A 182 2.67 5.56 11.75
CA SER A 182 2.85 5.56 13.21
C SER A 182 1.64 6.11 13.97
N ALA A 183 0.76 6.87 13.33
CA ALA A 183 -0.42 7.48 13.94
C ALA A 183 -1.60 6.50 14.05
N VAL A 184 -1.34 5.25 14.46
CA VAL A 184 -2.35 4.22 14.66
C VAL A 184 -2.73 4.15 16.14
N ASN A 185 -4.02 4.06 16.43
CA ASN A 185 -4.54 3.88 17.78
C ASN A 185 -4.20 2.48 18.32
N GLY A 186 -3.88 2.39 19.61
CA GLY A 186 -3.59 1.12 20.28
C GLY A 186 -2.13 0.63 20.20
N LEU A 187 -1.29 1.24 19.35
CA LEU A 187 0.16 0.94 19.31
C LEU A 187 0.85 1.26 20.63
N SER A 188 1.81 0.42 21.02
CA SER A 188 2.74 0.71 22.11
C SER A 188 3.62 1.93 21.81
N ASP A 189 4.17 2.56 22.85
CA ASP A 189 5.13 3.67 22.69
C ASP A 189 6.42 3.23 21.98
N ALA A 190 6.82 1.97 22.13
CA ALA A 190 7.96 1.42 21.41
C ALA A 190 7.63 1.26 19.92
N GLY A 191 6.51 0.62 19.59
CA GLY A 191 6.05 0.44 18.22
C GLY A 191 5.82 1.75 17.48
N ARG A 192 5.18 2.73 18.13
CA ARG A 192 4.97 4.08 17.59
C ARG A 192 6.28 4.78 17.25
N ARG A 193 7.28 4.73 18.14
CA ARG A 193 8.62 5.31 17.90
C ARG A 193 9.35 4.62 16.76
N THR A 194 9.30 3.28 16.71
CA THR A 194 9.89 2.50 15.61
C THR A 194 9.26 2.89 14.28
N LEU A 195 7.93 2.93 14.19
CA LEU A 195 7.22 3.29 12.96
C LEU A 195 7.47 4.74 12.56
N GLN A 196 7.51 5.66 13.51
CA GLN A 196 7.81 7.06 13.21
C GLN A 196 9.19 7.22 12.60
N HIS A 197 10.22 6.60 13.19
CA HIS A 197 11.58 6.62 12.63
C HIS A 197 11.62 6.06 11.20
N LEU A 198 10.89 4.97 10.94
CA LEU A 198 10.80 4.37 9.61
C LEU A 198 10.08 5.29 8.60
N SER A 199 8.98 5.92 9.02
CA SER A 199 8.22 6.86 8.20
C SER A 199 9.09 8.05 7.79
N GLU A 200 9.85 8.62 8.73
CA GLU A 200 10.80 9.70 8.48
C GLU A 200 11.92 9.24 7.53
N HIS A 201 12.47 8.04 7.74
CA HIS A 201 13.49 7.48 6.85
C HIS A 201 12.99 7.33 5.42
N TYR A 202 11.82 6.72 5.21
CA TYR A 202 11.26 6.52 3.87
C TYR A 202 10.81 7.81 3.20
N ALA A 203 10.32 8.79 3.95
CA ALA A 203 9.99 10.12 3.44
C ALA A 203 11.24 10.81 2.88
N ASN A 204 12.34 10.77 3.64
CA ASN A 204 13.62 11.32 3.21
C ASN A 204 14.17 10.57 1.98
N LEU A 205 14.07 9.24 1.98
CA LEU A 205 14.51 8.40 0.87
C LEU A 205 13.73 8.69 -0.42
N LEU A 206 12.40 8.85 -0.32
CA LEU A 206 11.56 9.25 -1.44
C LEU A 206 11.91 10.63 -1.96
N MET A 207 12.04 11.63 -1.08
CA MET A 207 12.43 12.99 -1.47
C MET A 207 13.77 12.99 -2.19
N HIS A 208 14.76 12.26 -1.68
CA HIS A 208 16.07 12.15 -2.30
C HIS A 208 16.00 11.47 -3.67
N TYR A 209 15.35 10.30 -3.76
CA TYR A 209 15.15 9.59 -5.04
C TYR A 209 14.53 10.50 -6.10
N LEU A 210 13.48 11.24 -5.74
CA LEU A 210 12.79 12.10 -6.68
C LEU A 210 13.63 13.30 -7.11
N ARG A 211 14.35 13.94 -6.20
CA ARG A 211 15.25 15.05 -6.54
C ARG A 211 16.41 14.61 -7.42
N THR A 212 16.93 13.40 -7.22
CA THR A 212 18.01 12.84 -8.02
C THR A 212 17.54 12.48 -9.43
N ASN A 213 16.34 11.89 -9.59
CA ASN A 213 15.86 11.44 -10.90
C ASN A 213 15.11 12.52 -11.71
N TYR A 214 14.44 13.45 -11.05
CA TYR A 214 13.63 14.49 -11.70
C TYR A 214 14.21 15.90 -11.55
N GLY A 215 15.29 16.07 -10.79
CA GLY A 215 15.87 17.37 -10.46
C GLY A 215 15.20 18.02 -9.25
N ASN A 216 15.82 19.08 -8.70
CA ASN A 216 15.40 19.66 -7.41
C ASN A 216 13.94 20.14 -7.40
N ILE A 217 13.51 20.94 -8.38
CA ILE A 217 12.17 21.55 -8.38
C ILE A 217 11.10 20.52 -8.74
N ALA A 218 11.29 19.80 -9.86
CA ALA A 218 10.31 18.82 -10.31
C ALA A 218 10.24 17.60 -9.37
N GLY A 219 11.35 17.21 -8.75
CA GLY A 219 11.37 16.17 -7.72
C GLY A 219 10.58 16.54 -6.47
N VAL A 220 10.65 17.80 -6.01
CA VAL A 220 9.83 18.28 -4.89
C VAL A 220 8.34 18.31 -5.26
N HIS A 221 8.00 18.73 -6.48
CA HIS A 221 6.62 18.67 -6.96
C HIS A 221 6.10 17.22 -7.00
N ARG A 222 6.90 16.31 -7.57
CA ARG A 222 6.56 14.89 -7.62
C ARG A 222 6.42 14.29 -6.22
N TYR A 223 7.25 14.71 -5.27
CA TYR A 223 7.14 14.29 -3.88
C TYR A 223 5.77 14.67 -3.29
N ALA A 224 5.34 15.91 -3.50
CA ALA A 224 4.02 16.36 -3.05
C ALA A 224 2.89 15.55 -3.69
N GLU A 225 2.97 15.22 -4.98
CA GLU A 225 2.01 14.35 -5.66
C GLU A 225 1.94 12.96 -5.01
N LEU A 226 3.10 12.35 -4.68
CA LEU A 226 3.17 11.00 -4.12
C LEU A 226 2.76 10.94 -2.64
N VAL A 227 3.01 11.98 -1.86
CA VAL A 227 2.48 12.09 -0.50
C VAL A 227 0.96 12.25 -0.53
N HIS A 228 0.45 13.10 -1.44
CA HIS A 228 -0.99 13.25 -1.62
C HIS A 228 -1.67 11.96 -2.12
N LEU A 229 -0.97 11.18 -2.96
CA LEU A 229 -1.41 9.83 -3.32
C LEU A 229 -1.52 8.94 -2.08
N ALA A 230 -0.53 8.93 -1.20
CA ALA A 230 -0.57 8.11 0.02
C ALA A 230 -1.78 8.47 0.91
N GLU A 231 -2.07 9.76 1.10
CA GLU A 231 -3.28 10.22 1.80
C GLU A 231 -4.57 9.79 1.10
N SER A 232 -4.63 9.97 -0.23
CA SER A 232 -5.76 9.54 -1.04
C SER A 232 -6.01 8.03 -0.97
N VAL A 233 -4.94 7.23 -0.84
CA VAL A 233 -5.04 5.78 -0.64
C VAL A 233 -5.71 5.47 0.70
N PHE A 234 -5.33 6.12 1.80
CA PHE A 234 -6.01 5.94 3.10
C PHE A 234 -7.48 6.34 3.03
N PHE A 235 -7.78 7.51 2.46
CA PHE A 235 -9.15 7.99 2.32
C PHE A 235 -10.03 7.01 1.53
N ASN A 236 -9.56 6.52 0.39
CA ASN A 236 -10.35 5.59 -0.42
C ASN A 236 -10.36 4.16 0.13
N ALA A 237 -9.36 3.76 0.91
CA ALA A 237 -9.39 2.51 1.65
C ALA A 237 -10.50 2.51 2.71
N GLU A 238 -10.76 3.64 3.35
CA GLU A 238 -11.87 3.75 4.29
C GLU A 238 -13.22 3.61 3.58
N ARG A 239 -13.39 4.25 2.42
CA ARG A 239 -14.58 4.03 1.58
C ARG A 239 -14.73 2.58 1.12
N HIS A 240 -13.62 1.88 0.95
CA HIS A 240 -13.63 0.45 0.63
C HIS A 240 -14.12 -0.38 1.83
N ARG A 241 -13.70 -0.04 3.07
CA ARG A 241 -14.23 -0.63 4.31
C ARG A 241 -15.72 -0.38 4.46
N GLU A 242 -16.17 0.86 4.25
CA GLU A 242 -17.59 1.23 4.31
C GLU A 242 -18.41 0.42 3.31
N PHE A 243 -17.91 0.25 2.09
CA PHE A 243 -18.57 -0.57 1.07
C PHE A 243 -18.65 -2.04 1.49
N PHE A 244 -17.56 -2.63 2.00
CA PHE A 244 -17.60 -4.00 2.51
C PHE A 244 -18.54 -4.14 3.73
N THR A 245 -18.60 -3.13 4.59
CA THR A 245 -19.52 -3.09 5.73
C THR A 245 -20.97 -3.00 5.26
N TYR A 246 -21.26 -2.19 4.24
CA TYR A 246 -22.59 -2.14 3.62
C TYR A 246 -22.98 -3.50 3.05
N LEU A 247 -22.08 -4.15 2.31
CA LEU A 247 -22.34 -5.50 1.80
C LEU A 247 -22.61 -6.48 2.94
N ALA A 248 -21.80 -6.43 3.99
CA ALA A 248 -21.90 -7.26 5.18
C ALA A 248 -23.24 -7.15 5.89
N MET A 249 -23.63 -5.91 6.16
CA MET A 249 -24.67 -5.57 7.13
C MET A 249 -26.02 -5.30 6.48
N VAL A 250 -26.06 -5.04 5.17
CA VAL A 250 -27.30 -4.69 4.47
C VAL A 250 -27.69 -5.79 3.49
N THR A 251 -26.76 -6.26 2.66
CA THR A 251 -27.10 -7.24 1.62
C THR A 251 -26.88 -8.68 2.02
N ASP A 252 -25.88 -8.97 2.86
CA ASP A 252 -25.52 -10.32 3.30
C ASP A 252 -25.80 -10.57 4.80
N GLN A 253 -26.84 -9.95 5.36
CA GLN A 253 -27.21 -10.18 6.77
C GLN A 253 -27.32 -11.68 7.09
N GLY A 254 -26.49 -12.14 8.04
CA GLY A 254 -26.41 -13.55 8.44
C GLY A 254 -25.56 -14.46 7.55
N ARG A 255 -25.03 -13.95 6.43
CA ARG A 255 -24.13 -14.67 5.50
C ARG A 255 -22.75 -14.04 5.36
N PHE A 256 -22.51 -12.86 5.93
CA PHE A 256 -21.22 -12.16 5.82
C PHE A 256 -20.01 -13.02 6.20
N HIS A 257 -20.09 -13.79 7.29
CA HIS A 257 -19.00 -14.70 7.71
C HIS A 257 -18.81 -15.90 6.76
N ALA A 258 -19.79 -16.21 5.92
CA ALA A 258 -19.69 -17.22 4.88
C ALA A 258 -19.20 -16.64 3.53
N ALA A 259 -19.41 -15.34 3.30
CA ALA A 259 -19.04 -14.65 2.07
C ALA A 259 -17.64 -14.00 2.11
N ILE A 260 -17.12 -13.67 3.31
CA ILE A 260 -15.83 -13.02 3.51
C ILE A 260 -14.91 -13.92 4.34
N PRO A 261 -13.63 -14.09 3.97
CA PRO A 261 -12.73 -14.92 4.75
C PRO A 261 -12.54 -14.32 6.15
N PRO A 262 -12.45 -15.18 7.19
CA PRO A 262 -12.31 -14.74 8.58
C PRO A 262 -11.14 -13.78 8.85
N ILE A 263 -10.12 -13.73 7.99
CA ILE A 263 -8.97 -12.83 8.14
C ILE A 263 -9.32 -11.37 7.83
N PHE A 264 -10.31 -11.13 6.95
CA PHE A 264 -10.76 -9.78 6.59
C PHE A 264 -11.84 -9.28 7.53
N THR A 265 -12.51 -10.16 8.28
CA THR A 265 -13.55 -9.76 9.24
C THR A 265 -13.05 -8.71 10.25
N PRO A 266 -11.89 -8.88 10.92
CA PRO A 266 -11.34 -7.82 11.77
C PRO A 266 -10.93 -6.58 10.98
N MET A 267 -10.40 -6.74 9.77
CA MET A 267 -9.92 -5.61 8.94
C MET A 267 -11.06 -4.70 8.45
N ILE A 268 -12.23 -5.29 8.22
CA ILE A 268 -13.45 -4.62 7.77
C ILE A 268 -14.24 -4.05 8.96
N LEU A 269 -14.35 -4.79 10.07
CA LEU A 269 -15.20 -4.41 11.20
C LEU A 269 -14.50 -3.56 12.28
N HIS A 270 -13.18 -3.35 12.22
CA HIS A 270 -12.47 -2.55 13.23
C HIS A 270 -12.81 -1.04 13.23
N GLY A 271 -13.63 -0.55 12.29
CA GLY A 271 -14.17 0.81 12.29
C GLY A 271 -15.49 1.00 13.03
N THR A 272 -16.13 -0.07 13.52
CA THR A 272 -17.52 -0.03 14.04
C THR A 272 -17.68 -0.55 15.48
N LEU A 273 -16.59 -0.73 16.23
CA LEU A 273 -16.63 -1.35 17.57
C LEU A 273 -16.06 -0.46 18.68
N ASP A 274 -16.18 0.86 18.53
CA ASP A 274 -16.08 1.80 19.66
C ASP A 274 -17.46 2.44 19.89
N GLU A 275 -18.38 1.66 20.48
CA GLU A 275 -19.48 2.13 21.34
C GLU A 275 -19.48 1.33 22.64
#